data_AF-A0A661JK63-F1
#
_entry.id   AF-A0A661JK63-F1
#
_cell.length_a   1.000
_cell.length_b   1.000
_cell.length_c   1.000
_cell.angle_alpha   90.00
_cell.angle_beta   90.00
_cell.angle_gamma   90.00
#
_symmetry.space_group_name_H-M   'P 1'
#
loop_
_entity.id
_entity.type
_entity.pdbx_description
1 polymer ?
#
loop_
_entity_poly.entity_id
_entity_poly.type
_entity_poly.pdbx_seq_one_letter_code
_entity_poly.pdbx_strand_id
1 'polypeptide(L)'
;EGLEESLKAGVPLICDFSLRLYRRRAWWPDKRILKCSFRHRLFYDNLKGVYSLVLEEEGRTLSFKSLEEAKAQMARVCSLSLTRIEDLKSGHYRLKLKAKIGLKRPHLWPFFFLKSLFGLGKRTISYLCEFTIKGKRLLLGLQGPSFAEVR
;
A
#
# COMPACT_ATOMS: atom_id res chain seq x y z
N GLU A 1 8.71 -21.96 -5.14
CA GLU A 1 9.76 -20.92 -5.06
C GLU A 1 9.42 -19.95 -3.94
N GLY A 2 10.41 -19.65 -3.10
CA GLY A 2 10.29 -18.71 -2.00
C GLY A 2 10.33 -17.25 -2.46
N LEU A 3 9.77 -16.35 -1.64
CA LEU A 3 9.82 -14.90 -1.89
C LEU A 3 11.27 -14.39 -2.00
N GLU A 4 12.15 -14.86 -1.12
CA GLU A 4 13.55 -14.45 -1.07
C GLU A 4 14.32 -14.88 -2.33
N GLU A 5 14.13 -16.13 -2.75
CA GLU A 5 14.71 -16.67 -3.99
C GLU A 5 14.30 -15.83 -5.20
N SER A 6 13.02 -15.46 -5.28
CA SER A 6 12.50 -14.59 -6.35
C SER A 6 13.18 -13.22 -6.36
N LEU A 7 13.36 -12.61 -5.18
CA LEU A 7 14.03 -11.31 -5.06
C LEU A 7 15.50 -11.40 -5.49
N LYS A 8 16.23 -12.42 -5.03
CA LYS A 8 17.63 -12.68 -5.41
C LYS A 8 17.79 -13.00 -6.89
N ALA A 9 16.80 -13.64 -7.50
CA ALA A 9 16.69 -13.84 -8.94
C ALA A 9 16.36 -12.56 -9.74
N GLY A 10 16.27 -11.40 -9.07
CA GLY A 10 16.02 -10.10 -9.70
C GLY A 10 14.55 -9.81 -9.99
N VAL A 11 13.62 -10.61 -9.45
CA VAL A 11 12.18 -10.41 -9.60
C VAL A 11 11.68 -9.49 -8.47
N PRO A 12 11.31 -8.23 -8.75
CA PRO A 12 10.95 -7.29 -7.69
C PRO A 12 9.56 -7.61 -7.12
N LEU A 13 9.42 -7.44 -5.80
CA LEU A 13 8.14 -7.42 -5.12
C LEU A 13 7.53 -6.03 -5.22
N ILE A 14 6.25 -5.97 -5.62
CA ILE A 14 5.51 -4.72 -5.77
C ILE A 14 4.35 -4.70 -4.78
N CYS A 15 4.18 -3.58 -4.09
CA CYS A 15 2.94 -3.23 -3.41
C CYS A 15 2.34 -1.98 -4.04
N ASP A 16 1.17 -2.10 -4.67
CA ASP A 16 0.38 -0.96 -5.15
C ASP A 16 -0.63 -0.55 -4.07
N PHE A 17 -0.54 0.69 -3.60
CA PHE A 17 -1.49 1.28 -2.67
C PHE A 17 -2.50 2.16 -3.41
N SER A 18 -3.76 2.06 -3.02
CA SER A 18 -4.85 2.90 -3.49
C SER A 18 -5.62 3.42 -2.29
N LEU A 19 -5.48 4.71 -2.02
CA LEU A 19 -6.19 5.41 -0.96
C LEU A 19 -7.32 6.25 -1.54
N ARG A 20 -8.50 6.18 -0.92
CA ARG A 20 -9.67 6.99 -1.27
C ARG A 20 -10.32 7.54 -0.01
N LEU A 21 -10.50 8.85 0.05
CA LEU A 21 -11.21 9.53 1.12
C LEU A 21 -12.57 9.99 0.62
N TYR A 22 -13.60 9.71 1.41
CA TYR A 22 -14.99 10.07 1.14
C TYR A 22 -15.56 10.83 2.33
N ARG A 23 -16.39 11.85 2.06
CA ARG A 23 -17.23 12.51 3.05
C ARG A 23 -18.65 11.96 2.95
N ARG A 24 -19.17 11.43 4.05
CA ARG A 24 -20.55 10.92 4.12
C ARG A 24 -21.56 12.05 4.07
N ARG A 25 -22.69 11.79 3.41
CA ARG A 25 -23.84 12.70 3.29
C ARG A 25 -25.11 11.89 3.55
N ALA A 26 -26.07 12.46 4.27
CA ALA A 26 -27.26 11.73 4.70
C ALA A 26 -28.22 11.37 3.56
N TRP A 27 -28.35 12.24 2.56
CA TRP A 27 -29.34 12.13 1.48
C TRP A 27 -28.73 12.06 0.07
N TRP A 28 -27.40 11.98 -0.02
CA TRP A 28 -26.65 12.00 -1.28
C TRP A 28 -25.52 10.97 -1.24
N PRO A 29 -25.08 10.47 -2.42
CA PRO A 29 -23.88 9.64 -2.49
C PRO A 29 -22.67 10.32 -1.83
N ASP A 30 -21.85 9.51 -1.17
CA ASP A 30 -20.62 9.95 -0.53
C ASP A 30 -19.75 10.78 -1.49
N LYS A 31 -19.37 12.00 -1.10
CA LYS A 31 -18.50 12.84 -1.93
C LYS A 31 -17.06 12.36 -1.80
N ARG A 32 -16.45 11.92 -2.90
CA ARG A 32 -15.00 11.64 -2.94
C ARG A 32 -14.24 12.94 -2.77
N ILE A 33 -13.43 13.01 -1.72
CA ILE A 33 -12.58 14.17 -1.41
C ILE A 33 -11.22 14.01 -2.08
N LEU A 34 -10.63 12.82 -1.96
CA LEU A 34 -9.29 12.53 -2.46
C LEU A 34 -9.21 11.11 -3.01
N LYS A 35 -8.38 10.94 -4.04
CA LYS A 35 -7.88 9.65 -4.48
C LYS A 35 -6.37 9.77 -4.68
N CYS A 36 -5.60 8.94 -4.00
CA CYS A 36 -4.15 8.87 -4.16
C CYS A 36 -3.76 7.41 -4.46
N SER A 37 -2.73 7.23 -5.27
CA SER A 37 -2.15 5.92 -5.54
C SER A 37 -0.64 6.07 -5.63
N PHE A 38 0.06 5.14 -4.99
CA PHE A 38 1.52 5.13 -4.90
C PHE A 38 1.97 3.68 -4.76
N ARG A 39 3.23 3.43 -5.05
CA ARG A 39 3.81 2.09 -5.13
C ARG A 39 5.08 1.98 -4.31
N HIS A 40 5.17 0.89 -3.55
CA HIS A 40 6.44 0.43 -3.02
C HIS A 40 7.04 -0.65 -3.91
N ARG A 41 8.35 -0.58 -4.16
CA ARG A 41 9.08 -1.62 -4.91
C ARG A 41 10.25 -2.12 -4.07
N LEU A 42 10.27 -3.42 -3.81
CA LEU A 42 11.34 -4.09 -3.12
C LEU A 42 12.08 -5.01 -4.10
N PHE A 43 13.39 -4.87 -4.18
CA PHE A 43 14.25 -5.72 -5.00
C PHE A 43 15.58 -5.97 -4.28
N TYR A 44 16.28 -7.03 -4.67
CA TYR A 44 17.60 -7.32 -4.15
C TYR A 44 18.67 -6.79 -5.10
N ASP A 45 19.61 -6.01 -4.58
CA ASP A 45 20.77 -5.52 -5.32
C ASP A 45 21.91 -6.52 -5.15
N ASN A 46 22.15 -7.34 -6.19
CA ASN A 46 23.17 -8.38 -6.18
C ASN A 46 24.60 -7.82 -6.08
N LEU A 47 24.86 -6.59 -6.55
CA LEU A 47 26.19 -5.99 -6.49
C LEU A 47 26.52 -5.52 -5.08
N LYS A 48 25.51 -5.04 -4.36
CA LYS A 48 25.66 -4.51 -2.98
C LYS A 48 25.31 -5.52 -1.89
N GLY A 49 24.65 -6.63 -2.24
CA GLY A 49 24.20 -7.64 -1.29
C GLY A 49 23.12 -7.13 -0.32
N VAL A 50 22.26 -6.20 -0.77
CA VAL A 50 21.24 -5.56 0.09
C VAL A 50 19.87 -5.51 -0.58
N TYR A 51 18.83 -5.48 0.24
CA TYR A 51 17.45 -5.23 -0.20
C TYR A 51 17.21 -3.74 -0.35
N SER A 52 16.80 -3.30 -1.53
CA SER A 52 16.47 -1.91 -1.82
C SER A 52 14.96 -1.74 -1.93
N LEU A 53 14.41 -0.81 -1.15
CA LEU A 53 13.00 -0.45 -1.08
C LEU A 53 12.80 0.96 -1.60
N VAL A 54 12.08 1.11 -2.69
CA VAL A 54 11.68 2.40 -3.25
C VAL A 54 10.29 2.75 -2.75
N LEU A 55 10.18 3.92 -2.11
CA LEU A 55 8.93 4.51 -1.60
C LEU A 55 8.55 5.68 -2.50
N GLU A 56 7.56 5.49 -3.38
CA GLU A 56 7.19 6.47 -4.40
C GLU A 56 6.63 7.76 -3.80
N GLU A 57 5.84 7.65 -2.74
CA GLU A 57 5.19 8.76 -2.05
C GLU A 57 6.18 9.67 -1.29
N GLU A 58 7.35 9.16 -0.95
CA GLU A 58 8.42 9.90 -0.27
C GLU A 58 9.58 10.25 -1.23
N GLY A 59 9.57 9.73 -2.46
CA GLY A 59 10.64 9.95 -3.44
C GLY A 59 12.00 9.41 -2.99
N ARG A 60 12.05 8.47 -2.03
CA ARG A 60 13.30 7.95 -1.45
C ARG A 60 13.47 6.46 -1.65
N THR A 61 14.73 6.02 -1.58
CA THR A 61 15.11 4.61 -1.57
C THR A 61 15.79 4.28 -0.26
N LEU A 62 15.37 3.21 0.39
CA LEU A 62 15.94 2.69 1.63
C LEU A 62 16.65 1.37 1.33
N SER A 63 17.74 1.08 2.05
CA SER A 63 18.50 -0.16 1.91
C SER A 63 18.52 -0.93 3.22
N PHE A 64 18.32 -2.24 3.16
CA PHE A 64 18.23 -3.14 4.30
C PHE A 64 19.11 -4.37 4.08
N LYS A 65 19.67 -4.92 5.16
CA LYS A 65 20.41 -6.18 5.11
C LYS A 65 19.49 -7.40 5.21
N SER A 66 18.36 -7.25 5.91
CA SER A 66 17.37 -8.31 6.11
C SER A 66 16.12 -8.10 5.25
N LEU A 67 15.61 -9.19 4.69
CA LEU A 67 14.32 -9.21 4.00
C LEU A 67 13.18 -8.86 4.96
N GLU A 68 13.28 -9.28 6.22
CA GLU A 68 12.23 -9.05 7.22
C GLU A 68 12.10 -7.57 7.56
N GLU A 69 13.22 -6.88 7.78
CA GLU A 69 13.26 -5.43 7.98
C GLU A 69 12.69 -4.68 6.78
N ALA A 70 13.09 -5.08 5.57
CA ALA A 70 12.59 -4.48 4.34
C ALA A 70 11.08 -4.67 4.18
N LYS A 71 10.55 -5.85 4.52
CA LYS A 71 9.10 -6.14 4.50
C LYS A 71 8.34 -5.33 5.55
N ALA A 72 8.87 -5.25 6.78
CA ALA A 72 8.25 -4.47 7.85
C ALA A 72 8.17 -2.98 7.45
N GLN A 73 9.22 -2.44 6.84
CA GLN A 73 9.20 -1.07 6.33
C GLN A 73 8.29 -0.92 5.11
N MET A 74 8.28 -1.87 4.18
CA MET A 74 7.40 -1.85 3.00
C MET A 74 5.91 -1.86 3.37
N ALA A 75 5.54 -2.44 4.50
CA ALA A 75 4.16 -2.45 5.01
C ALA A 75 3.76 -1.13 5.71
N ARG A 76 4.73 -0.30 6.12
CA ARG A 76 4.47 0.98 6.77
C ARG A 76 4.20 2.06 5.73
N VAL A 77 3.13 2.81 5.95
CA VAL A 77 2.78 4.02 5.19
C VAL A 77 2.85 5.17 6.18
N CYS A 78 4.02 5.82 6.29
CA CYS A 78 4.33 6.72 7.40
C CYS A 78 3.70 8.11 7.26
N SER A 79 3.56 8.64 6.04
CA SER A 79 3.18 10.04 5.88
C SER A 79 2.65 10.33 4.49
N LEU A 80 1.36 10.06 4.30
CA LEU A 80 0.66 10.61 3.15
C LEU A 80 0.18 12.01 3.51
N SER A 81 0.63 13.02 2.77
CA SER A 81 0.09 14.37 2.80
C SER A 81 -1.32 14.38 2.18
N LEU A 82 -2.26 13.77 2.88
CA LEU A 82 -3.67 13.60 2.48
C LEU A 82 -4.41 14.92 2.65
N THR A 83 -4.06 15.93 1.85
CA THR A 83 -4.53 17.32 2.04
C THR A 83 -4.18 17.86 3.44
N ARG A 84 -4.08 19.18 3.64
CA ARG A 84 -3.96 19.67 5.02
C ARG A 84 -5.27 19.32 5.71
N ILE A 85 -5.20 18.69 6.88
CA ILE A 85 -6.39 18.38 7.70
C ILE A 85 -7.24 19.65 7.91
N GLU A 86 -6.60 20.82 7.88
CA GLU A 86 -7.18 22.16 7.90
C GLU A 86 -8.26 22.40 6.82
N ASP A 87 -8.16 21.75 5.65
CA ASP A 87 -9.11 21.88 4.54
C ASP A 87 -10.35 20.99 4.73
N LEU A 88 -10.30 20.02 5.66
CA LEU A 88 -11.39 19.09 5.92
C LEU A 88 -12.40 19.71 6.89
N LYS A 89 -13.58 20.06 6.38
CA LYS A 89 -14.70 20.54 7.20
C LYS A 89 -15.16 19.48 8.20
N SER A 90 -15.71 19.91 9.34
CA SER A 90 -16.38 19.03 10.30
C SER A 90 -17.39 18.09 9.63
N GLY A 91 -17.38 16.82 10.01
CA GLY A 91 -18.27 15.79 9.46
C GLY A 91 -17.73 14.37 9.56
N HIS A 92 -18.49 13.44 8.99
CA HIS A 92 -18.17 12.02 8.94
C HIS A 92 -17.42 11.68 7.65
N TYR A 93 -16.31 10.95 7.81
CA TYR A 93 -15.44 10.56 6.72
C TYR A 93 -15.21 9.05 6.72
N ARG A 94 -14.96 8.54 5.52
CA ARG A 94 -14.62 7.15 5.25
C ARG A 94 -13.34 7.10 4.43
N LEU A 95 -12.32 6.48 4.99
CA LEU A 95 -11.07 6.18 4.34
C LEU A 95 -11.05 4.72 3.88
N LYS A 96 -10.83 4.52 2.58
CA LYS A 96 -10.60 3.19 2.00
C LYS A 96 -9.15 3.11 1.58
N LEU A 97 -8.39 2.19 2.19
CA LEU A 97 -7.03 1.86 1.81
C LEU A 97 -7.03 0.46 1.21
N LYS A 98 -6.51 0.32 -0.01
CA LYS A 98 -6.34 -0.97 -0.67
C LYS A 98 -4.87 -1.16 -1.01
N ALA A 99 -4.29 -2.25 -0.56
CA ALA A 99 -2.94 -2.67 -0.89
C ALA A 99 -3.01 -3.93 -1.75
N LYS A 100 -2.29 -3.94 -2.88
CA LYS A 100 -2.14 -5.12 -3.73
C LYS A 100 -0.68 -5.50 -3.78
N ILE A 101 -0.35 -6.69 -3.32
CA ILE A 101 1.03 -7.18 -3.25
C ILE A 101 1.20 -8.32 -4.24
N GLY A 102 2.31 -8.28 -4.99
CA GLY A 102 2.68 -9.36 -5.89
C GLY A 102 4.06 -9.15 -6.51
N LEU A 103 4.68 -10.26 -6.93
CA LEU A 103 5.93 -10.24 -7.68
C LEU A 103 5.67 -9.72 -9.11
N LYS A 104 6.49 -8.77 -9.58
CA LYS A 104 6.43 -8.31 -10.97
C LYS A 104 7.10 -9.34 -11.85
N ARG A 105 6.39 -9.86 -12.85
CA ARG A 105 7.02 -10.77 -13.80
C ARG A 105 7.76 -10.01 -14.89
N PRO A 106 8.86 -10.57 -15.43
CA PRO A 106 9.34 -10.17 -16.73
C PRO A 106 8.23 -10.37 -17.76
N HIS A 107 8.14 -9.41 -18.66
CA HIS A 107 7.11 -9.36 -19.68
C HIS A 107 7.43 -10.36 -20.80
N LEU A 108 7.07 -11.62 -20.59
CA LEU A 108 7.21 -12.68 -21.61
C LEU A 108 6.00 -12.60 -22.56
N TRP A 109 6.09 -11.72 -23.55
CA TRP A 109 5.02 -11.46 -24.54
C TRP A 109 4.51 -12.70 -25.31
N PRO A 110 5.28 -13.77 -25.59
CA PRO A 110 4.75 -14.90 -26.34
C PRO A 110 3.90 -15.89 -25.52
N PHE A 111 3.72 -15.72 -24.20
CA PHE A 111 2.93 -16.66 -23.37
C PHE A 111 1.69 -16.03 -22.72
N PHE A 112 1.22 -14.90 -23.24
CA PHE A 112 0.09 -14.16 -22.65
C PHE A 112 -1.24 -14.93 -22.64
N PHE A 113 -1.40 -15.94 -23.52
CA PHE A 113 -2.56 -16.82 -23.58
C PHE A 113 -2.61 -17.85 -22.43
N LEU A 114 -1.47 -18.14 -21.78
CA LEU A 114 -1.40 -19.05 -20.61
C LEU A 114 -1.52 -18.33 -19.26
N LYS A 115 -2.16 -17.15 -19.20
CA LYS A 115 -2.40 -16.42 -17.94
C LYS A 115 -3.07 -17.24 -16.84
N SER A 116 -3.85 -18.27 -17.22
CA SER A 116 -4.55 -19.17 -16.30
C SER A 116 -3.65 -20.24 -15.68
N LEU A 117 -2.61 -20.70 -16.39
CA LEU A 117 -1.77 -21.84 -15.98
C LEU A 117 -0.69 -21.47 -14.95
N PHE A 118 -0.34 -20.19 -14.84
CA PHE A 118 0.67 -19.73 -13.87
C PHE A 118 0.02 -18.98 -12.71
N GLY A 119 -0.79 -19.67 -11.91
CA GLY A 119 -1.46 -19.14 -10.71
C GLY A 119 -0.50 -18.62 -9.64
N LEU A 120 0.13 -17.45 -9.85
CA LEU A 120 0.76 -16.69 -8.77
C LEU A 120 -0.28 -15.78 -8.13
N GLY A 121 -0.60 -16.09 -6.87
CA GLY A 121 -1.58 -15.38 -6.06
C GLY A 121 -1.19 -13.92 -5.84
N LYS A 122 -1.92 -13.00 -6.47
CA LYS A 122 -1.93 -11.59 -6.05
C LYS A 122 -2.67 -11.51 -4.74
N ARG A 123 -1.99 -11.13 -3.66
CA ARG A 123 -2.65 -10.91 -2.38
C ARG A 123 -3.17 -9.48 -2.36
N THR A 124 -4.46 -9.34 -2.12
CA THR A 124 -5.11 -8.03 -1.99
C THR A 124 -5.59 -7.89 -0.57
N ILE A 125 -5.15 -6.84 0.10
CA ILE A 125 -5.61 -6.51 1.45
C ILE A 125 -6.34 -5.17 1.35
N SER A 126 -7.51 -5.09 1.95
CA SER A 126 -8.34 -3.88 1.94
C SER A 126 -8.74 -3.52 3.35
N TYR A 127 -8.52 -2.26 3.71
CA TYR A 127 -8.87 -1.69 4.99
C TYR A 127 -9.86 -0.55 4.80
N LEU A 128 -10.85 -0.49 5.69
CA LEU A 128 -11.81 0.60 5.75
C LEU A 128 -11.74 1.17 7.16
N CYS A 129 -11.54 2.48 7.23
CA CYS A 129 -11.55 3.23 8.48
C CYS A 129 -12.61 4.32 8.34
N GLU A 130 -13.52 4.41 9.31
CA GLU A 130 -14.45 5.53 9.43
C GLU A 130 -14.00 6.42 10.59
N PHE A 131 -14.05 7.73 10.40
CA PHE A 131 -13.70 8.67 11.46
C PHE A 131 -14.55 9.94 11.34
N THR A 132 -14.65 10.67 12.46
CA THR A 132 -15.42 11.92 12.50
C THR A 132 -14.48 13.06 12.87
N ILE A 133 -14.51 14.11 12.06
CA ILE A 133 -13.82 15.37 12.36
C ILE A 133 -14.83 16.26 13.05
N LYS A 134 -14.55 16.68 14.30
CA LYS A 134 -15.32 17.71 15.02
C LYS A 134 -14.38 18.90 15.29
N GLY A 135 -14.59 20.01 14.57
CA GLY A 135 -13.66 21.15 14.63
C GLY A 135 -12.28 20.82 14.03
N LYS A 136 -11.19 21.13 14.75
CA LYS A 136 -9.80 20.73 14.40
C LYS A 136 -9.34 19.43 15.09
N ARG A 137 -10.23 18.73 15.82
CA ARG A 137 -9.88 17.56 16.63
C ARG A 137 -10.31 16.28 15.90
N LEU A 138 -9.35 15.38 15.67
CA LEU A 138 -9.60 14.04 15.13
C LEU A 138 -10.08 13.14 16.28
N LEU A 139 -11.35 12.74 16.24
CA LEU A 139 -11.86 11.68 17.10
C LEU A 139 -11.76 10.37 16.31
N LEU A 140 -10.63 9.68 16.47
CA LEU A 140 -10.38 8.38 15.87
C LEU A 140 -11.23 7.33 16.58
N GLY A 141 -12.45 7.11 16.08
CA GLY A 141 -13.20 5.89 16.37
C GLY A 141 -12.59 4.75 15.55
N LEU A 142 -11.49 4.16 16.01
CA LEU A 142 -10.89 3.00 15.36
C LEU A 142 -11.80 1.78 15.55
N GLN A 143 -12.76 1.57 14.64
CA GLN A 143 -13.35 0.26 14.39
C GLN A 143 -12.73 -0.28 13.11
N GLY A 144 -11.59 -0.96 13.27
CA GLY A 144 -10.83 -1.65 12.22
C GLY A 144 -9.70 -2.43 12.88
N PRO A 145 -9.28 -3.58 12.31
CA PRO A 145 -8.32 -4.47 12.98
C PRO A 145 -7.04 -3.72 13.30
N SER A 146 -6.62 -3.86 14.56
CA SER A 146 -5.35 -3.36 15.09
C SER A 146 -4.20 -3.88 14.23
N PHE A 147 -3.25 -3.01 13.93
CA PHE A 147 -2.00 -3.35 13.21
C PHE A 147 -1.08 -4.32 14.00
N ALA A 148 -1.54 -4.84 15.15
CA ALA A 148 -0.80 -5.72 16.05
C ALA A 148 -0.90 -7.22 15.73
N GLU A 149 -1.69 -7.63 14.74
CA GLU A 149 -1.79 -9.05 14.35
C GLU A 149 -1.62 -9.23 12.84
N VAL A 150 -0.38 -9.07 12.38
CA VAL A 150 0.07 -9.75 11.16
C VAL A 150 1.27 -10.58 11.58
N ARG A 151 1.00 -11.79 12.07
CA ARG A 151 1.97 -12.89 12.10
C ARG A 151 2.12 -13.47 10.70
#